data_AF-A0A382GVL6-F1
#
_entry.id   AF-A0A382GVL6-F1
#
_cell.length_a   1.000
_cell.length_b   1.000
_cell.length_c   1.000
_cell.angle_alpha   90.00
_cell.angle_beta   90.00
_cell.angle_gamma   90.00
#
_symmetry.space_group_name_H-M   'P 1'
#
loop_
_entity.id
_entity.type
_entity.pdbx_description
1 polymer ?
#
loop_
_entity_poly.entity_id
_entity_poly.type
_entity_poly.pdbx_seq_one_letter_code
_entity_poly.pdbx_strand_id
1 'polypeptide(L)'
;MDNTSRRPSFLIYKSFYKPIKNLSNEDKGKLFTAIFEHQTQDFDGSEQVIEPQIQMAFEFFKNQFELDHKKWEKRVEANRVNGKKGGRPKNSVEDDAPDEKPNEPKETHGLFKNPTKPKKGEKGKEIEKEIEKDKLIINMANPRRALRFGIKNAESKESLEEIWKDVPESWKHDSSIRKMYEEKKAEFISY
;
A
#
# COMPACT_ATOMS: atom_id res chain seq x y z
N MET A 1 11.39 9.28 27.84
CA MET A 1 11.81 8.46 26.69
C MET A 1 11.32 9.17 25.46
N ASP A 2 12.14 10.05 24.90
CA ASP A 2 11.77 10.83 23.71
C ASP A 2 11.77 9.92 22.51
N ASN A 3 10.61 9.29 22.27
CA ASN A 3 10.36 8.37 21.18
C ASN A 3 9.96 9.17 19.93
N THR A 4 10.74 10.16 19.54
CA THR A 4 10.66 10.74 18.20
C THR A 4 11.42 9.79 17.28
N SER A 5 10.74 8.71 16.88
CA SER A 5 11.20 7.85 15.78
C SER A 5 11.34 8.74 14.54
N ARG A 6 12.55 9.25 14.32
CA ARG A 6 12.85 10.10 13.20
C ARG A 6 13.12 9.20 12.01
N ARG A 7 12.45 9.47 10.90
CA ARG A 7 12.60 8.67 9.69
C ARG A 7 14.08 8.70 9.26
N PRO A 8 14.75 7.54 9.07
CA PRO A 8 16.19 7.49 8.83
C PRO A 8 16.61 7.93 7.42
N SER A 9 15.65 8.20 6.53
CA SER A 9 15.90 8.54 5.15
C SER A 9 14.79 9.41 4.57
N PHE A 10 15.15 10.22 3.57
CA PHE A 10 14.23 10.97 2.73
C PHE A 10 14.36 10.52 1.27
N LEU A 11 13.38 10.88 0.43
CA LEU A 11 13.39 10.58 -1.00
C LEU A 11 13.52 11.85 -1.81
N ILE A 12 14.30 11.79 -2.88
CA ILE A 12 14.32 12.80 -3.94
C ILE A 12 13.66 12.19 -5.18
N TYR A 13 12.61 12.84 -5.67
CA TYR A 13 11.86 12.37 -6.83
C TYR A 13 12.50 12.82 -8.14
N LYS A 14 12.41 11.96 -9.17
CA LYS A 14 12.94 12.27 -10.51
C LYS A 14 12.36 13.57 -11.10
N SER A 15 11.11 13.90 -10.76
CA SER A 15 10.43 15.13 -11.18
C SER A 15 11.16 16.40 -10.72
N PHE A 16 11.92 16.34 -9.62
CA PHE A 16 12.65 17.48 -9.07
C PHE A 16 13.87 17.87 -9.87
N TYR A 17 14.36 16.98 -10.75
CA TYR A 17 15.51 17.33 -11.58
C TYR A 17 15.17 18.40 -12.62
N LYS A 18 13.98 18.35 -13.23
CA LYS A 18 13.62 19.29 -14.31
C LYS A 18 13.64 20.75 -13.85
N PRO A 19 13.06 21.12 -12.69
CA PRO A 19 13.16 22.49 -12.15
C PRO A 19 14.58 22.96 -11.85
N ILE A 20 15.45 22.08 -11.34
CA ILE A 20 16.80 22.47 -10.89
C ILE A 20 17.88 22.23 -11.96
N LYS A 21 17.51 21.71 -13.13
CA LYS A 21 18.46 21.28 -14.17
C LYS A 21 19.39 22.41 -14.60
N ASN A 22 18.84 23.61 -14.73
CA ASN A 22 19.53 24.79 -15.24
C ASN A 22 20.33 25.55 -14.18
N LEU A 23 20.29 25.13 -12.92
CA LEU A 23 21.12 25.71 -11.86
C LEU A 23 22.61 25.43 -12.12
N SER A 24 23.47 26.35 -11.69
CA SER A 24 24.91 26.15 -11.70
C SER A 24 25.29 24.99 -10.78
N ASN A 25 26.49 24.41 -10.97
CA ASN A 25 26.96 23.35 -10.07
C ASN A 25 27.13 23.86 -8.63
N GLU A 26 27.48 25.13 -8.47
CA GLU A 26 27.60 25.78 -7.17
C GLU A 26 26.23 25.87 -6.48
N ASP A 27 25.20 26.34 -7.19
CA ASP A 27 23.84 26.46 -6.64
C ASP A 27 23.23 25.10 -6.33
N LYS A 28 23.51 24.08 -7.16
CA LYS A 28 23.12 22.69 -6.87
C LYS A 28 23.78 22.18 -5.60
N GLY A 29 25.06 22.52 -5.38
CA GLY A 29 25.78 22.19 -4.15
C GLY A 29 25.14 22.84 -2.93
N LYS A 30 24.91 24.16 -3.00
CA LYS A 30 24.23 24.93 -1.94
C LYS A 30 22.83 24.38 -1.62
N LEU A 31 22.03 24.06 -2.65
CA LEU A 31 20.71 23.43 -2.48
C LEU A 31 20.81 22.07 -1.79
N PHE A 32 21.80 21.25 -2.18
CA PHE A 32 22.00 19.92 -1.61
C PHE A 32 22.41 19.98 -0.14
N THR A 33 23.35 20.87 0.21
CA THR A 33 23.69 21.19 1.59
C THR A 33 22.45 21.61 2.36
N ALA A 34 21.65 22.52 1.78
CA ALA A 34 20.47 23.03 2.45
C ALA A 34 19.42 21.94 2.77
N ILE A 35 19.22 21.00 1.83
CA ILE A 35 18.36 19.83 2.02
C ILE A 35 18.84 18.97 3.19
N PHE A 36 20.15 18.70 3.28
CA PHE A 36 20.69 17.84 4.34
C PHE A 36 20.56 18.49 5.70
N GLU A 37 20.99 19.74 5.86
CA GLU A 37 20.89 20.47 7.13
C GLU A 37 19.44 20.49 7.65
N HIS A 38 18.47 20.73 6.75
CA HIS A 38 17.05 20.67 7.09
C HIS A 38 16.61 19.28 7.60
N GLN A 39 17.08 18.21 6.95
CA GLN A 39 16.71 16.84 7.27
C GLN A 39 17.38 16.30 8.52
N THR A 40 18.65 16.67 8.75
CA THR A 40 19.41 16.28 9.93
C THR A 40 19.08 17.16 11.14
N GLN A 41 18.53 18.37 10.92
CA GLN A 41 18.50 19.45 11.93
C GLN A 41 19.90 19.72 12.50
N ASP A 42 20.93 19.48 11.69
CA ASP A 42 22.33 19.75 12.03
C ASP A 42 22.61 21.23 11.78
N PHE A 43 22.00 22.07 12.61
CA PHE A 43 22.22 23.49 12.65
C PHE A 43 22.92 23.81 13.97
N ASP A 44 24.01 24.58 13.92
CA ASP A 44 24.72 25.10 15.09
C ASP A 44 23.91 26.17 15.87
N GLY A 45 22.58 26.17 15.74
CA GLY A 45 21.67 27.19 16.25
C GLY A 45 21.52 28.43 15.35
N SER A 46 22.23 28.50 14.22
CA SER A 46 22.07 29.55 13.22
C SER A 46 20.93 29.23 12.24
N GLU A 47 20.13 30.25 11.91
CA GLU A 47 19.12 30.17 10.86
C GLU A 47 19.80 29.84 9.53
N GLN A 48 19.23 28.89 8.79
CA GLN A 48 19.78 28.45 7.52
C GLN A 48 19.75 29.61 6.51
N VAL A 49 20.91 30.18 6.20
CA VAL A 49 21.00 31.27 5.22
C VAL A 49 20.98 30.66 3.83
N ILE A 50 19.79 30.61 3.23
CA ILE A 50 19.59 30.17 1.85
C ILE A 50 19.51 31.40 0.95
N GLU A 51 20.29 31.42 -0.12
CA GLU A 51 20.21 32.48 -1.11
C GLU A 51 18.81 32.51 -1.77
N PRO A 52 18.23 33.69 -2.07
CA PRO A 52 16.84 33.79 -2.57
C PRO A 52 16.55 32.94 -3.82
N GLN A 53 17.55 32.81 -4.70
CA GLN A 53 17.47 32.00 -5.93
C GLN A 53 17.33 30.49 -5.66
N ILE A 54 17.89 30.03 -4.54
CA ILE A 54 17.86 28.63 -4.10
C ILE A 54 16.67 28.38 -3.19
N GLN A 55 16.23 29.39 -2.46
CA GLN A 55 15.12 29.31 -1.51
C GLN A 55 13.84 28.79 -2.17
N MET A 56 13.48 29.31 -3.34
CA MET A 56 12.29 28.84 -4.06
C MET A 56 12.39 27.35 -4.40
N ALA A 57 13.55 26.90 -4.91
CA ALA A 57 13.77 25.50 -5.20
C ALA A 57 13.66 24.66 -3.92
N PHE A 58 14.33 25.08 -2.85
CA PHE A 58 14.34 24.41 -1.56
C PHE A 58 12.94 24.28 -0.94
N GLU A 59 12.10 25.31 -1.02
CA GLU A 59 10.72 25.28 -0.51
C GLU A 59 9.88 24.18 -1.17
N PHE A 60 10.09 23.90 -2.47
CA PHE A 60 9.43 22.76 -3.13
C PHE A 60 9.85 21.41 -2.54
N PHE A 61 11.14 21.23 -2.24
CA PHE A 61 11.63 20.01 -1.58
C PHE A 61 11.06 19.89 -0.17
N LYS A 62 11.12 20.97 0.62
CA LYS A 62 10.63 21.03 1.99
C LYS A 62 9.16 20.61 2.07
N ASN A 63 8.31 21.20 1.23
CA ASN A 63 6.89 20.84 1.18
C ASN A 63 6.69 19.33 0.91
N GLN A 64 7.45 18.75 -0.02
CA GLN A 64 7.34 17.33 -0.30
C GLN A 64 7.84 16.45 0.85
N PHE A 65 8.91 16.86 1.52
CA PHE A 65 9.41 16.15 2.69
C PHE A 65 8.39 16.11 3.82
N GLU A 66 7.67 17.22 4.07
CA GLU A 66 6.58 17.26 5.06
C GLU A 66 5.44 16.30 4.70
N LEU A 67 5.04 16.24 3.42
CA LEU A 67 4.01 15.30 2.96
C LEU A 67 4.45 13.84 3.12
N ASP A 68 5.70 13.53 2.77
CA ASP A 68 6.28 12.21 2.90
C ASP A 68 6.45 11.79 4.37
N HIS A 69 6.77 12.74 5.24
CA HIS A 69 6.83 12.51 6.68
C HIS A 69 5.45 12.15 7.24
N LYS A 70 4.43 12.97 6.99
CA LYS A 70 3.04 12.70 7.40
C LYS A 70 2.55 11.34 6.89
N LYS A 71 2.89 10.97 5.66
CA LYS A 71 2.55 9.65 5.09
C LYS A 71 3.28 8.51 5.81
N TRP A 72 4.54 8.70 6.14
CA TRP A 72 5.33 7.72 6.88
C TRP A 72 4.81 7.53 8.30
N GLU A 73 4.50 8.60 9.03
CA GLU A 73 3.93 8.54 10.38
C GLU A 73 2.63 7.74 10.41
N LYS A 74 1.71 8.01 9.47
CA LYS A 74 0.45 7.24 9.33
C LYS A 74 0.71 5.74 9.14
N ARG A 75 1.73 5.38 8.36
CA ARG A 75 2.11 3.98 8.15
C ARG A 75 2.70 3.36 9.40
N VAL A 76 3.59 4.06 10.10
CA VAL A 76 4.20 3.59 11.35
C VAL A 76 3.11 3.34 12.39
N GLU A 77 2.18 4.26 12.55
CA GLU A 77 1.08 4.10 13.51
C GLU A 77 0.16 2.93 13.15
N ALA A 78 -0.22 2.79 11.87
CA ALA A 78 -1.00 1.65 11.42
C ALA A 78 -0.25 0.32 11.68
N ASN A 79 1.05 0.27 11.42
CA ASN A 79 1.88 -0.91 11.68
C ASN A 79 2.00 -1.21 13.18
N ARG A 80 2.09 -0.17 14.02
CA ARG A 80 2.11 -0.32 15.48
C ARG A 80 0.79 -0.91 15.98
N VAL A 81 -0.34 -0.41 15.49
CA VAL A 81 -1.68 -0.94 15.82
C VAL A 81 -1.84 -2.38 15.32
N ASN A 82 -1.39 -2.68 14.09
CA ASN A 82 -1.45 -4.03 13.54
C ASN A 82 -0.54 -5.00 14.29
N GLY A 83 0.66 -4.55 14.69
CA GLY A 83 1.58 -5.32 15.52
C GLY A 83 0.98 -5.68 16.87
N LYS A 84 0.27 -4.73 17.52
CA LYS A 84 -0.47 -4.98 18.77
C LYS A 84 -1.62 -5.99 18.60
N LYS A 85 -2.26 -6.03 17.43
CA LYS A 85 -3.31 -7.01 17.11
C LYS A 85 -2.78 -8.42 16.83
N GLY A 86 -1.46 -8.57 16.68
CA GLY A 86 -0.81 -9.82 16.30
C GLY A 86 -0.83 -10.06 14.78
N GLY A 87 0.20 -10.73 14.27
CA GLY A 87 0.34 -11.01 12.82
C GLY A 87 -0.34 -12.31 12.37
N ARG A 88 -0.66 -13.22 13.30
CA ARG A 88 -1.34 -14.47 12.99
C ARG A 88 -2.85 -14.21 13.01
N PRO A 89 -3.60 -14.54 11.94
CA PRO A 89 -5.05 -14.56 11.99
C PRO A 89 -5.50 -15.43 13.16
N LYS A 90 -6.39 -14.93 14.02
CA LYS A 90 -7.07 -15.81 14.97
C LYS A 90 -7.92 -16.78 14.14
N ASN A 91 -7.69 -18.07 14.30
CA ASN A 91 -8.57 -19.07 13.70
C ASN A 91 -9.98 -18.81 14.25
N SER A 92 -10.95 -18.60 13.37
CA SER A 92 -12.36 -18.48 13.72
C SER A 92 -12.97 -19.87 13.90
N VAL A 93 -12.35 -20.69 14.75
CA VAL A 93 -13.02 -21.86 15.33
C VAL A 93 -13.39 -21.42 16.73
N GLU A 94 -14.68 -21.48 17.03
CA GLU A 94 -15.24 -21.27 18.36
C GLU A 94 -14.59 -22.27 19.32
N ASP A 95 -13.49 -21.87 19.96
CA ASP A 95 -12.96 -22.56 21.12
C ASP A 95 -13.53 -21.86 22.35
N ASP A 96 -14.76 -22.24 22.71
CA ASP A 96 -15.21 -22.24 24.11
C ASP A 96 -14.40 -23.31 24.90
N ALA A 97 -13.08 -23.20 24.87
CA ALA A 97 -12.19 -24.00 25.69
C ALA A 97 -11.71 -23.11 26.85
N PRO A 98 -11.96 -23.49 28.11
CA PRO A 98 -11.55 -22.69 29.26
C PRO A 98 -10.02 -22.51 29.26
N ASP A 99 -9.58 -21.35 29.73
CA ASP A 99 -8.18 -20.95 29.98
C ASP A 99 -7.47 -21.94 30.93
N GLU A 100 -7.10 -23.13 30.43
CA GLU A 100 -6.06 -23.92 31.04
C GLU A 100 -4.73 -23.47 30.43
N LYS A 101 -4.01 -22.62 31.18
CA LYS A 101 -2.58 -22.38 30.96
C LYS A 101 -1.89 -23.74 30.78
N PRO A 102 -1.23 -24.02 29.65
CA PRO A 102 -0.38 -25.20 29.56
C PRO A 102 0.78 -25.03 30.53
N ASN A 103 0.76 -25.76 31.63
CA ASN A 103 1.98 -26.02 32.39
C ASN A 103 2.87 -26.88 31.47
N GLU A 104 4.05 -26.34 31.17
CA GLU A 104 5.16 -26.91 30.40
C GLU A 104 5.18 -26.63 28.87
N PRO A 105 6.31 -26.10 28.35
CA PRO A 105 6.49 -25.89 26.92
C PRO A 105 6.68 -27.25 26.22
N LYS A 106 5.69 -27.69 25.45
CA LYS A 106 5.88 -28.80 24.51
C LYS A 106 6.88 -28.37 23.45
N GLU A 107 7.97 -29.12 23.31
CA GLU A 107 9.01 -28.91 22.29
C GLU A 107 8.36 -28.71 20.92
N THR A 108 8.66 -27.57 20.28
CA THR A 108 8.21 -27.33 18.92
C THR A 108 9.06 -28.18 17.98
N HIS A 109 8.44 -29.12 17.29
CA HIS A 109 9.07 -29.80 16.15
C HIS A 109 9.13 -28.76 15.03
N GLY A 110 10.20 -27.96 15.03
CA GLY A 110 10.48 -27.00 13.99
C GLY A 110 10.44 -27.70 12.64
N LEU A 111 9.48 -27.33 11.79
CA LEU A 111 9.38 -27.86 10.44
C LEU A 111 10.51 -27.24 9.59
N PHE A 112 11.73 -27.73 9.79
CA PHE A 112 12.88 -27.49 8.93
C PHE A 112 12.70 -28.29 7.63
N LYS A 113 11.82 -27.85 6.75
CA LYS A 113 11.85 -28.29 5.35
C LYS A 113 11.79 -27.08 4.44
N ASN A 114 12.89 -26.83 3.73
CA ASN A 114 12.97 -25.84 2.67
C ASN A 114 11.84 -26.09 1.65
N PRO A 115 11.18 -25.04 1.13
CA PRO A 115 10.11 -25.19 0.17
C PRO A 115 10.63 -25.82 -1.14
N THR A 116 9.95 -26.87 -1.59
CA THR A 116 10.21 -27.52 -2.89
C THR A 116 9.92 -26.53 -4.01
N LYS A 117 10.85 -26.43 -4.99
CA LYS A 117 10.76 -25.55 -6.17
C LYS A 117 9.35 -25.60 -6.81
N PRO A 118 8.76 -24.46 -7.22
CA PRO A 118 7.49 -24.46 -7.94
C PRO A 118 7.62 -25.14 -9.30
N LYS A 119 6.62 -25.96 -9.66
CA LYS A 119 6.52 -26.58 -10.99
C LYS A 119 6.34 -25.51 -12.06
N LYS A 120 7.17 -25.59 -13.10
CA LYS A 120 7.14 -24.78 -14.31
C LYS A 120 5.88 -25.14 -15.12
N GLY A 121 4.93 -24.23 -15.22
CA GLY A 121 3.77 -24.36 -16.12
C GLY A 121 4.14 -23.98 -17.55
N GLU A 122 3.73 -24.81 -18.50
CA GLU A 122 4.08 -24.78 -19.91
C GLU A 122 3.49 -23.57 -20.68
N LYS A 123 4.20 -23.16 -21.72
CA LYS A 123 3.74 -22.18 -22.73
C LYS A 123 2.55 -22.72 -23.51
N GLY A 124 1.52 -21.90 -23.71
CA GLY A 124 0.39 -22.20 -24.58
C GLY A 124 -0.25 -20.94 -25.19
N LYS A 125 0.30 -20.54 -26.35
CA LYS A 125 -0.30 -19.88 -27.53
C LYS A 125 -1.25 -18.66 -27.38
N GLU A 126 -0.84 -17.61 -28.09
CA GLU A 126 -1.61 -16.43 -28.50
C GLU A 126 -2.93 -16.81 -29.18
N ILE A 127 -4.01 -16.14 -28.75
CA ILE A 127 -5.16 -15.85 -29.61
C ILE A 127 -5.49 -14.37 -29.41
N GLU A 128 -5.10 -13.57 -30.39
CA GLU A 128 -5.67 -12.27 -30.66
C GLU A 128 -7.14 -12.44 -31.04
N LYS A 129 -8.05 -11.82 -30.30
CA LYS A 129 -9.31 -11.28 -30.85
C LYS A 129 -9.68 -10.02 -30.09
N GLU A 130 -9.33 -8.93 -30.74
CA GLU A 130 -9.85 -7.59 -30.57
C GLU A 130 -11.37 -7.61 -30.79
N ILE A 131 -12.18 -7.35 -29.75
CA ILE A 131 -13.51 -6.76 -29.90
C ILE A 131 -13.70 -5.77 -28.75
N GLU A 132 -13.51 -4.51 -29.12
CA GLU A 132 -13.91 -3.29 -28.46
C GLU A 132 -15.40 -3.36 -28.02
N LYS A 133 -15.64 -3.43 -26.72
CA LYS A 133 -16.89 -3.00 -26.10
C LYS A 133 -16.56 -2.21 -24.84
N ASP A 134 -16.44 -0.91 -25.05
CA ASP A 134 -16.46 0.11 -24.03
C ASP A 134 -17.54 -0.15 -22.99
N LYS A 135 -17.11 -0.51 -21.78
CA LYS A 135 -17.41 0.21 -20.52
C LYS A 135 -16.73 -0.49 -19.34
N LEU A 136 -16.00 0.32 -18.56
CA LEU A 136 -15.31 -0.01 -17.30
C LEU A 136 -13.93 -0.68 -17.41
N ILE A 137 -13.01 -0.11 -18.19
CA ILE A 137 -11.58 -0.27 -17.88
C ILE A 137 -11.26 0.56 -16.63
N ILE A 138 -11.56 0.01 -15.46
CA ILE A 138 -10.99 0.50 -14.20
C ILE A 138 -9.52 0.08 -14.24
N ASN A 139 -8.65 1.00 -14.66
CA ASN A 139 -7.20 0.84 -14.69
C ASN A 139 -6.63 0.85 -13.25
N MET A 140 -7.04 -0.13 -12.44
CA MET A 140 -6.62 -0.31 -11.06
C MET A 140 -5.52 -1.37 -11.04
N ALA A 141 -4.33 -1.01 -10.55
CA ALA A 141 -3.19 -1.93 -10.41
C ALA A 141 -3.46 -3.17 -9.51
N ASN A 142 -4.64 -3.28 -8.91
CA ASN A 142 -5.08 -4.42 -8.11
C ASN A 142 -6.48 -4.90 -8.58
N PRO A 143 -6.58 -6.07 -9.24
CA PRO A 143 -7.84 -6.56 -9.82
C PRO A 143 -8.89 -6.89 -8.76
N ARG A 144 -8.50 -7.26 -7.53
CA ARG A 144 -9.47 -7.47 -6.43
C ARG A 144 -10.12 -6.16 -6.00
N ARG A 145 -9.37 -5.06 -6.01
CA ARG A 145 -9.91 -3.75 -5.66
C ARG A 145 -10.87 -3.24 -6.73
N ALA A 146 -10.56 -3.48 -8.01
CA ALA A 146 -11.47 -3.18 -9.12
C ALA A 146 -12.78 -3.97 -9.00
N LEU A 147 -12.71 -5.28 -8.75
CA LEU A 147 -13.88 -6.12 -8.56
C LEU A 147 -14.78 -5.61 -7.42
N ARG A 148 -14.19 -5.32 -6.25
CA ARG A 148 -14.95 -4.79 -5.10
C ARG A 148 -15.62 -3.44 -5.41
N PHE A 149 -14.94 -2.59 -6.17
CA PHE A 149 -15.50 -1.32 -6.62
C PHE A 149 -16.64 -1.54 -7.62
N GLY A 150 -16.50 -2.47 -8.56
CA GLY A 150 -17.53 -2.84 -9.52
C GLY A 150 -18.80 -3.36 -8.84
N ILE A 151 -18.66 -4.33 -7.92
CA ILE A 151 -19.78 -4.85 -7.13
C ILE A 151 -20.50 -3.72 -6.39
N LYS A 152 -19.76 -2.83 -5.72
CA LYS A 152 -20.36 -1.74 -4.94
C LYS A 152 -21.19 -0.77 -5.79
N ASN A 153 -20.72 -0.47 -7.00
CA ASN A 153 -21.33 0.54 -7.89
C ASN A 153 -22.18 -0.07 -9.02
N ALA A 154 -22.51 -1.36 -8.96
CA ALA A 154 -23.46 -1.95 -9.90
C ALA A 154 -24.79 -1.17 -9.83
N GLU A 155 -25.36 -0.86 -11.00
CA GLU A 155 -26.57 -0.04 -11.13
C GLU A 155 -27.84 -0.89 -11.27
N SER A 156 -27.67 -2.15 -11.69
CA SER A 156 -28.76 -3.13 -11.84
C SER A 156 -28.31 -4.53 -11.44
N LYS A 157 -29.29 -5.41 -11.16
CA LYS A 157 -29.02 -6.84 -10.93
C LYS A 157 -28.27 -7.50 -12.08
N GLU A 158 -28.62 -7.15 -13.31
CA GLU A 158 -28.00 -7.67 -14.53
C GLU A 158 -26.52 -7.28 -14.61
N SER A 159 -26.19 -6.02 -14.32
CA SER A 159 -24.79 -5.55 -14.28
C SER A 159 -23.97 -6.23 -13.17
N LEU A 160 -24.60 -6.52 -12.03
CA LEU A 160 -23.96 -7.23 -10.93
C LEU A 160 -23.68 -8.70 -11.27
N GLU A 161 -24.61 -9.35 -11.98
CA GLU A 161 -24.45 -10.74 -12.45
C GLU A 161 -23.41 -10.87 -13.55
N GLU A 162 -23.34 -9.90 -14.47
CA GLU A 162 -22.29 -9.82 -15.50
C GLU A 162 -20.91 -9.69 -14.86
N ILE A 163 -20.74 -8.78 -13.90
CA ILE A 163 -19.50 -8.64 -13.13
C ILE A 163 -19.15 -9.96 -12.41
N TRP A 164 -20.13 -10.65 -11.82
CA TRP A 164 -19.91 -11.89 -11.06
C TRP A 164 -19.50 -13.07 -11.93
N LYS A 165 -19.95 -13.10 -13.19
CA LYS A 165 -19.63 -14.16 -14.17
C LYS A 165 -18.13 -14.21 -14.47
N ASP A 166 -17.50 -13.05 -14.57
CA ASP A 166 -16.08 -12.91 -14.91
C ASP A 166 -15.13 -13.05 -13.70
N VAL A 167 -15.68 -13.29 -12.50
CA VAL A 167 -14.88 -13.49 -11.29
C VAL A 167 -14.22 -14.87 -11.30
N PRO A 168 -12.89 -14.97 -11.05
CA PRO A 168 -12.22 -16.26 -10.88
C PRO A 168 -12.83 -17.09 -9.74
N GLU A 169 -12.99 -18.39 -9.92
CA GLU A 169 -13.66 -19.28 -8.95
C GLU A 169 -13.02 -19.23 -7.55
N SER A 170 -11.69 -19.16 -7.49
CA SER A 170 -10.94 -19.00 -6.23
C SER A 170 -11.32 -17.75 -5.42
N TRP A 171 -11.88 -16.72 -6.05
CA TRP A 171 -12.31 -15.48 -5.40
C TRP A 171 -13.79 -15.50 -5.04
N LYS A 172 -14.61 -16.34 -5.70
CA LYS A 172 -16.01 -16.56 -5.29
C LYS A 172 -16.10 -17.27 -3.94
N HIS A 173 -15.09 -18.06 -3.60
CA HIS A 173 -14.95 -18.68 -2.27
C HIS A 173 -14.40 -17.73 -1.19
N ASP A 174 -13.95 -16.53 -1.54
CA ASP A 174 -13.54 -15.51 -0.57
C ASP A 174 -14.77 -14.97 0.17
N SER A 175 -14.81 -15.17 1.49
CA SER A 175 -15.98 -14.82 2.32
C SER A 175 -16.32 -13.33 2.27
N SER A 176 -15.31 -12.44 2.13
CA SER A 176 -15.53 -11.01 2.04
C SER A 176 -16.13 -10.62 0.70
N ILE A 177 -15.61 -11.14 -0.41
CA ILE A 177 -16.12 -10.85 -1.76
C ILE A 177 -17.53 -11.40 -1.94
N ARG A 178 -17.77 -12.65 -1.48
CA ARG A 178 -19.09 -13.28 -1.54
C ARG A 178 -20.13 -12.51 -0.74
N LYS A 179 -19.79 -12.10 0.49
CA LYS A 179 -20.70 -11.32 1.33
C LYS A 179 -21.10 -10.00 0.65
N MET A 180 -20.16 -9.26 0.07
CA MET A 180 -20.47 -8.02 -0.66
C MET A 180 -21.39 -8.24 -1.87
N TYR A 181 -21.19 -9.33 -2.61
CA TYR A 181 -22.05 -9.67 -3.74
C TYR A 181 -23.49 -9.98 -3.28
N GLU A 182 -23.66 -10.81 -2.26
CA GLU A 182 -25.01 -11.16 -1.76
C GLU A 182 -25.72 -9.95 -1.15
N GLU A 183 -25.01 -9.10 -0.39
CA GLU A 183 -25.56 -7.85 0.15
C GLU A 183 -26.05 -6.92 -0.97
N LYS A 184 -25.21 -6.68 -1.99
CA LYS A 184 -25.58 -5.85 -3.14
C LYS A 184 -26.73 -6.47 -3.95
N LYS A 185 -26.73 -7.79 -4.11
CA LYS A 185 -27.80 -8.51 -4.81
C LYS A 185 -29.13 -8.38 -4.07
N ALA A 186 -29.11 -8.41 -2.74
CA ALA A 186 -30.31 -8.22 -1.92
C ALA A 186 -30.90 -6.80 -2.06
N GLU A 187 -30.08 -5.76 -2.27
CA GLU A 187 -30.57 -4.39 -2.55
C GLU A 187 -31.47 -4.34 -3.79
N PHE A 188 -31.21 -5.17 -4.80
CA PHE A 188 -31.99 -5.23 -6.05
C PHE A 188 -33.20 -6.16 -6.00
N ILE A 189 -33.34 -6.97 -4.94
CA ILE A 189 -34.51 -7.84 -4.73
C ILE A 189 -35.57 -7.12 -3.88
N SER A 190 -35.20 -6.02 -3.23
CA SER A 190 -36.03 -5.23 -2.31
C SER A 190 -36.94 -4.17 -2.98
N TYR A 191 -37.02 -4.13 -4.32
CA TYR A 191 -37.82 -3.17 -5.08
C TYR A 191 -38.80 -3.86 -6.03
#